data_AF-A0A9N9QSL9-F1
#
_entry.id   AF-A0A9N9QSL9-F1
#
_cell.length_a   1.000
_cell.length_b   1.000
_cell.length_c   1.000
_cell.angle_alpha   90.00
_cell.angle_beta   90.00
_cell.angle_gamma   90.00
#
_symmetry.space_group_name_H-M   'P 1'
#
loop_
_entity.id
_entity.type
_entity.pdbx_description
1 polymer ?
#
loop_
_entity_poly.entity_id
_entity_poly.type
_entity_poly.pdbx_seq_one_letter_code
_entity_poly.pdbx_strand_id
1 'polypeptide(L)'
;MSTTVTISGNTSELISYFQPPLHLSDQYECGLLYFSVINSTSNVISNRNLSIIRIECDLVNGSYCNGLQTHFIHEFVSDTAPDHSYVEIPRSIIYFPINKNIIPCISVRIIDQLGHCISFGEKQNIELRLHLRKTK
;
A
#
# COMPACT_ATOMS: atom_id res chain seq x y z
N MET A 1 -10.99 11.07 16.08
CA MET A 1 -9.86 10.20 16.43
C MET A 1 -9.29 9.64 15.13
N SER A 2 -7.96 9.60 15.01
CA SER A 2 -7.28 8.95 13.90
C SER A 2 -5.99 8.28 14.38
N THR A 3 -5.55 7.29 13.63
CA THR A 3 -4.36 6.47 13.91
C THR A 3 -3.60 6.28 12.60
N THR A 4 -2.28 6.34 12.67
CA THR A 4 -1.41 5.95 11.56
C THR A 4 -0.80 4.59 11.85
N VAL A 5 -0.81 3.70 10.87
CA VAL A 5 -0.24 2.36 10.94
C VAL A 5 0.89 2.27 9.92
N THR A 6 2.10 1.95 10.38
CA THR A 6 3.22 1.63 9.50
C THR A 6 3.28 0.13 9.29
N ILE A 7 3.40 -0.28 8.04
CA ILE A 7 3.54 -1.67 7.60
C ILE A 7 4.84 -1.75 6.80
N SER A 8 5.71 -2.69 7.15
CA SER A 8 6.99 -2.85 6.47
C SER A 8 7.34 -4.31 6.25
N GLY A 9 8.16 -4.59 5.24
CA GLY A 9 8.61 -5.93 4.90
C GLY A 9 9.57 -5.93 3.72
N ASN A 10 9.93 -7.12 3.25
CA ASN A 10 10.90 -7.32 2.17
C ASN A 10 10.26 -7.90 0.89
N THR A 11 8.96 -8.17 0.92
CA THR A 11 8.18 -8.69 -0.20
C THR A 11 6.99 -7.77 -0.49
N SER A 12 6.45 -7.87 -1.70
CA SER A 12 5.28 -7.09 -2.12
C SER A 12 3.95 -7.54 -1.49
N GLU A 13 4.00 -8.52 -0.60
CA GLU A 13 2.86 -8.95 0.22
C GLU A 13 3.25 -8.71 1.67
N LEU A 14 2.72 -7.62 2.22
CA LEU A 14 3.03 -7.14 3.56
C LEU A 14 1.88 -7.48 4.49
N ILE A 15 2.20 -8.05 5.65
CA ILE A 15 1.22 -8.35 6.69
C ILE A 15 1.73 -7.83 8.02
N SER A 16 0.91 -7.02 8.70
CA SER A 16 1.20 -6.55 10.05
C SER A 16 0.14 -7.07 11.01
N TYR A 17 0.58 -7.70 12.10
CA TYR A 17 -0.29 -8.26 13.14
C TYR A 17 -0.32 -7.32 14.36
N PHE A 18 -1.51 -7.10 14.92
CA PHE A 18 -1.73 -6.23 16.07
C PHE A 18 -2.07 -7.05 17.30
N GLN A 19 -1.29 -6.86 18.37
CA GLN A 19 -1.50 -7.47 19.68
C GLN A 19 -1.45 -6.37 20.76
N PRO A 20 -2.59 -5.92 21.30
CA PRO A 20 -3.97 -6.34 21.01
C PRO A 20 -4.48 -5.89 19.62
N PRO A 21 -5.57 -6.50 19.10
CA PRO A 21 -6.21 -6.04 17.87
C PRO A 21 -6.62 -4.56 17.94
N LEU A 22 -6.66 -3.88 16.80
CA LEU A 22 -7.18 -2.51 16.74
C LEU A 22 -8.71 -2.55 16.82
N HIS A 23 -9.27 -1.84 17.79
CA HIS A 23 -10.71 -1.69 17.96
C HIS A 23 -11.16 -0.32 17.46
N LEU A 24 -11.96 -0.31 16.39
CA LEU A 24 -12.56 0.88 15.80
C LEU A 24 -14.02 0.96 16.27
N SER A 25 -14.37 2.03 17.00
CA SER A 25 -15.69 2.17 17.63
C SER A 25 -16.80 2.62 16.69
N ASP A 26 -16.47 3.24 15.56
CA ASP A 26 -17.39 3.93 14.66
C ASP A 26 -17.05 3.63 13.20
N GLN A 27 -17.69 4.33 12.25
CA GLN A 27 -17.30 4.28 10.84
C GLN A 27 -15.94 4.94 10.63
N TYR A 28 -14.95 4.15 10.24
CA TYR A 28 -13.61 4.64 9.88
C TYR A 28 -13.36 4.51 8.38
N GLU A 29 -12.46 5.34 7.90
CA GLU A 29 -11.92 5.28 6.55
C GLU A 29 -10.40 5.11 6.62
N CYS A 30 -9.83 4.48 5.58
CA CYS A 30 -8.40 4.26 5.42
C CYS A 30 -7.91 4.97 4.16
N GLY A 31 -6.74 5.61 4.24
CA GLY A 31 -6.04 6.19 3.10
C GLY A 31 -4.54 5.96 3.17
N LEU A 32 -3.87 5.94 2.02
CA LEU A 32 -2.42 5.85 1.94
C LEU A 32 -1.78 7.22 2.21
N LEU A 33 -0.82 7.28 3.14
CA LEU A 33 -0.02 8.49 3.37
C LEU A 33 1.34 8.44 2.68
N TYR A 34 1.93 7.26 2.61
CA TYR A 34 3.33 7.09 2.22
C TYR A 34 3.57 5.67 1.76
N PHE A 35 4.34 5.54 0.68
CA PHE A 35 4.90 4.27 0.22
C PHE A 35 6.37 4.49 -0.15
N SER A 36 7.24 3.58 0.26
CA SER A 36 8.60 3.53 -0.25
C SER A 36 9.14 2.13 -0.38
N VAL A 37 10.06 1.97 -1.32
CA VAL A 37 10.91 0.80 -1.47
C VAL A 37 12.35 1.30 -1.47
N ILE A 38 13.15 0.86 -0.52
CA ILE A 38 14.57 1.24 -0.42
C ILE A 38 15.41 0.00 -0.71
N ASN A 39 16.18 0.01 -1.79
CA ASN A 39 17.13 -1.06 -2.14
C ASN A 39 18.55 -0.70 -1.66
N SER A 40 19.30 -1.70 -1.19
CA SER A 40 20.66 -1.54 -0.65
C SER A 40 21.80 -1.89 -1.63
N THR A 41 21.54 -2.36 -2.86
CA THR A 41 22.64 -2.72 -3.79
C THR A 41 22.38 -2.34 -5.24
N SER A 42 23.27 -1.49 -5.77
CA SER A 42 23.42 -1.14 -7.18
C SER A 42 24.30 -2.17 -7.89
N ASN A 43 23.87 -2.62 -9.07
CA ASN A 43 24.71 -2.78 -10.26
C ASN A 43 23.84 -3.28 -11.43
N VAL A 44 23.84 -2.51 -12.53
CA VAL A 44 23.42 -2.82 -13.92
C VAL A 44 22.31 -1.90 -14.47
N ILE A 45 22.54 -1.47 -15.72
CA ILE A 45 21.98 -0.36 -16.49
C ILE A 45 20.46 -0.48 -16.74
N SER A 46 19.76 0.64 -16.55
CA SER A 46 18.31 0.79 -16.59
C SER A 46 17.74 1.00 -18.00
N ASN A 47 16.74 0.18 -18.37
CA ASN A 47 15.76 0.55 -19.39
C ASN A 47 14.56 1.18 -18.67
N ARG A 48 14.21 2.44 -19.00
CA ARG A 48 13.08 3.14 -18.38
C ARG A 48 11.77 2.58 -18.91
N ASN A 49 11.24 1.55 -18.24
CA ASN A 49 9.89 1.09 -18.49
C ASN A 49 8.94 1.72 -17.46
N LEU A 50 8.04 2.57 -17.94
CA LEU A 50 6.92 3.07 -17.13
C LEU A 50 6.07 1.87 -16.69
N SER A 51 5.96 1.66 -15.39
CA SER A 51 5.12 0.60 -14.81
C SER A 51 4.05 1.23 -13.94
N ILE A 52 2.80 0.74 -14.05
CA ILE A 52 1.73 1.17 -13.15
C ILE A 52 1.82 0.30 -11.90
N ILE A 53 1.92 0.94 -10.75
CA ILE A 53 1.93 0.30 -9.44
C ILE A 53 0.57 0.53 -8.79
N ARG A 54 -0.06 -0.55 -8.33
CA ARG A 54 -1.28 -0.52 -7.55
C ARG A 54 -1.02 -1.05 -6.15
N ILE A 55 -1.58 -0.37 -5.16
CA ILE A 55 -1.53 -0.79 -3.77
C ILE A 55 -2.92 -1.27 -3.38
N GLU A 56 -3.00 -2.54 -3.03
CA GLU A 56 -4.22 -3.23 -2.58
C GLU A 56 -4.18 -3.42 -1.06
N CYS A 57 -5.29 -3.16 -0.36
CA CYS A 57 -5.37 -3.33 1.09
C CYS A 57 -6.68 -4.04 1.50
N ASP A 58 -6.55 -5.17 2.22
CA ASP A 58 -7.70 -6.00 2.60
C ASP A 58 -8.69 -5.32 3.57
N LEU A 59 -8.29 -4.17 4.14
CA LEU A 59 -9.05 -3.42 5.11
C LEU A 59 -10.17 -2.57 4.50
N VAL A 60 -10.07 -2.22 3.21
CA VAL A 60 -10.96 -1.24 2.58
C VAL A 60 -12.08 -1.88 1.77
N ASN A 61 -13.19 -1.16 1.59
CA ASN A 61 -14.23 -1.43 0.60
C ASN A 61 -14.47 -0.17 -0.24
N GLY A 62 -15.27 -0.28 -1.32
CA GLY A 62 -15.69 0.88 -2.12
C GLY A 62 -14.68 1.37 -3.15
N SER A 63 -13.58 0.64 -3.35
CA SER A 63 -12.73 0.80 -4.52
C SER A 63 -13.29 -0.02 -5.69
N TYR A 64 -13.20 0.51 -6.91
CA TYR A 64 -13.70 -0.15 -8.12
C TYR A 64 -12.69 -0.02 -9.26
N CYS A 65 -12.48 -1.10 -9.98
CA CYS A 65 -11.72 -1.14 -11.24
C CYS A 65 -12.62 -1.71 -12.34
N ASN A 66 -12.87 -0.92 -13.39
CA ASN A 66 -13.74 -1.31 -14.51
C ASN A 66 -15.14 -1.82 -14.08
N GLY A 67 -15.71 -1.18 -13.05
CA GLY A 67 -17.03 -1.53 -12.50
C GLY A 67 -17.04 -2.74 -11.56
N LEU A 68 -15.91 -3.43 -11.38
CA LEU A 68 -15.77 -4.51 -10.42
C LEU A 68 -15.22 -3.98 -9.10
N GLN A 69 -15.78 -4.44 -7.98
CA GLN A 69 -15.30 -4.05 -6.66
C GLN A 69 -13.88 -4.60 -6.43
N THR A 70 -12.99 -3.75 -5.94
CA THR A 70 -11.58 -4.04 -5.66
C THR A 70 -11.18 -3.49 -4.28
N HIS A 71 -9.92 -3.70 -3.92
CA HIS A 71 -9.32 -3.22 -2.68
C HIS A 71 -8.17 -2.22 -2.93
N PHE A 72 -8.11 -1.60 -4.11
CA PHE A 72 -7.06 -0.65 -4.46
C PHE A 72 -7.22 0.67 -3.72
N ILE A 73 -6.20 1.08 -2.98
CA ILE A 73 -6.18 2.33 -2.21
C ILE A 73 -5.35 3.44 -2.87
N HIS A 74 -4.44 3.08 -3.78
CA HIS A 74 -3.63 4.02 -4.55
C HIS A 74 -3.12 3.39 -5.84
N GLU A 75 -3.07 4.18 -6.91
CA GLU A 75 -2.47 3.81 -8.20
C GLU A 75 -1.58 4.97 -8.67
N PHE A 76 -0.37 4.65 -9.12
CA PHE A 76 0.55 5.64 -9.67
C PHE A 76 1.46 5.01 -10.72
N VAL A 77 1.97 5.84 -11.63
CA VAL A 77 2.98 5.43 -12.60
C VAL A 77 4.34 5.63 -11.96
N SER A 78 5.17 4.60 -12.01
CA SER A 78 6.57 4.75 -11.66
C SER A 78 7.41 5.06 -12.89
N ASP A 79 8.16 6.17 -12.82
CA ASP A 79 9.17 6.59 -13.81
C ASP A 79 10.59 6.19 -13.38
N THR A 80 10.72 5.44 -12.28
CA THR A 80 12.01 5.00 -11.74
C THR A 80 12.29 3.55 -12.11
N ALA A 81 13.50 3.32 -12.61
CA ALA A 81 13.98 1.98 -12.91
C ALA A 81 14.13 1.13 -11.61
N PRO A 82 14.09 -0.21 -11.73
CA PRO A 82 14.12 -1.16 -10.59
C PRO A 82 15.33 -1.07 -9.65
N ASP A 83 16.37 -0.34 -10.03
CA ASP A 83 17.62 -0.15 -9.28
C ASP A 83 17.60 1.04 -8.31
N HIS A 84 16.50 1.79 -8.25
CA HIS A 84 16.37 2.98 -7.42
C HIS A 84 15.33 2.84 -6.30
N SER A 85 15.48 3.68 -5.27
CA SER A 85 14.47 3.78 -4.23
C SER A 85 13.20 4.41 -4.79
N TYR A 86 12.07 3.75 -4.59
CA TYR A 86 10.75 4.28 -4.89
C TYR A 86 10.26 5.05 -3.68
N VAL A 87 9.75 6.27 -3.89
CA VAL A 87 9.05 7.03 -2.86
C VAL A 87 7.82 7.63 -3.51
N GLU A 88 6.65 7.29 -2.99
CA GLU A 88 5.36 7.83 -3.43
C GLU A 88 4.64 8.44 -2.23
N ILE A 89 4.23 9.70 -2.40
CA ILE A 89 3.45 10.45 -1.43
C ILE A 89 2.21 10.97 -2.16
N PRO A 90 1.01 10.41 -1.89
CA PRO A 90 -0.21 10.83 -2.56
C PRO A 90 -0.46 12.33 -2.35
N ARG A 91 -0.52 13.11 -3.44
CA ARG A 91 -0.82 14.56 -3.39
C ARG A 91 -2.20 14.85 -2.80
N SER A 92 -3.14 13.94 -3.01
CA SER A 92 -4.48 13.98 -2.45
C SER A 92 -4.84 12.58 -1.98
N ILE A 93 -5.04 12.43 -0.68
CA ILE A 93 -5.31 11.13 -0.06
C ILE A 93 -6.78 10.79 -0.30
N ILE A 94 -7.02 9.69 -0.99
CA ILE A 94 -8.35 9.10 -1.14
C ILE A 94 -8.61 8.21 0.07
N TYR A 95 -9.78 8.38 0.68
CA TYR A 95 -10.21 7.61 1.84
C TYR A 95 -11.30 6.63 1.43
N PHE A 96 -11.13 5.38 1.83
CA PHE A 96 -12.05 4.29 1.57
C PHE A 96 -12.64 3.77 2.87
N PRO A 97 -13.93 3.43 2.92
CA PRO A 97 -14.56 2.88 4.12
C PRO A 97 -13.87 1.58 4.55
N ILE A 98 -13.60 1.46 5.84
CA ILE A 98 -13.04 0.25 6.44
C ILE A 98 -14.12 -0.82 6.58
N ASN A 99 -13.79 -2.06 6.28
CA ASN A 99 -14.74 -3.19 6.26
C ASN A 99 -14.85 -3.97 7.58
N LYS A 100 -14.01 -3.69 8.58
CA LYS A 100 -13.94 -4.41 9.87
C LYS A 100 -13.73 -3.44 11.04
N ASN A 101 -14.41 -3.68 12.15
CA ASN A 101 -14.24 -2.88 13.39
C ASN A 101 -13.17 -3.45 14.33
N ILE A 102 -12.87 -4.74 14.23
CA ILE A 102 -11.81 -5.41 15.00
C ILE A 102 -10.76 -5.89 14.00
N ILE A 103 -9.55 -5.36 14.10
CA ILE A 103 -8.49 -5.57 13.10
C ILE A 103 -7.31 -6.27 13.78
N PRO A 104 -7.22 -7.61 13.68
CA PRO A 104 -6.10 -8.36 14.23
C PRO A 104 -4.85 -8.26 13.34
N CYS A 105 -5.03 -8.00 12.05
CA CYS A 105 -3.95 -7.77 11.10
C CYS A 105 -4.45 -6.93 9.92
N ILE A 106 -3.50 -6.31 9.20
CA ILE A 106 -3.74 -5.66 7.92
C ILE A 106 -2.80 -6.28 6.90
N SER A 107 -3.34 -6.66 5.74
CA SER A 107 -2.61 -7.18 4.60
C SER A 107 -2.61 -6.15 3.47
N VAL A 108 -1.44 -5.91 2.89
CA VAL A 108 -1.24 -5.01 1.76
C VAL A 108 -0.46 -5.73 0.68
N ARG A 109 -0.94 -5.62 -0.57
CA ARG A 109 -0.28 -6.18 -1.75
C ARG A 109 0.09 -5.08 -2.73
N ILE A 110 1.29 -5.17 -3.27
CA ILE A 110 1.81 -4.22 -4.26
C ILE A 110 1.92 -4.95 -5.58
N ILE A 111 1.07 -4.56 -6.53
CA ILE A 111 0.87 -5.28 -7.78
C ILE A 111 1.09 -4.38 -8.99
N ASP A 112 1.42 -5.01 -10.12
CA ASP A 112 1.54 -4.36 -11.42
C ASP A 112 0.17 -4.15 -12.11
N GLN A 113 0.18 -3.59 -13.32
CA GLN A 113 -1.02 -3.42 -14.12
C GLN A 113 -1.74 -4.74 -14.48
N LEU A 114 -1.04 -5.88 -14.44
CA LEU A 114 -1.56 -7.21 -14.77
C LEU A 114 -2.11 -7.93 -13.53
N GLY A 115 -1.93 -7.37 -12.34
CA GLY A 115 -2.38 -7.96 -11.07
C GLY A 115 -1.36 -8.90 -10.42
N HIS A 116 -0.12 -8.93 -10.91
CA HIS A 116 0.96 -9.73 -10.33
C HIS A 116 1.73 -8.93 -9.28
N CYS A 117 2.13 -9.59 -8.19
CA CYS A 117 2.98 -8.97 -7.17
C CYS A 117 4.32 -8.54 -7.81
N ILE A 118 4.69 -7.28 -7.64
CA ILE A 118 5.92 -6.76 -8.22
C ILE A 118 7.12 -7.38 -7.50
N SER A 119 8.09 -7.90 -8.25
CA SER A 119 9.38 -8.27 -7.64
C SER A 119 10.31 -7.08 -7.74
N PHE A 120 10.66 -6.53 -6.58
CA PHE A 120 11.53 -5.38 -6.46
C PHE A 120 12.99 -5.79 -6.08
N GLY A 121 13.33 -7.09 -6.19
CA GLY A 121 14.69 -7.62 -5.98
C GLY A 121 14.97 -8.19 -4.58
N GLU A 122 16.22 -8.60 -4.34
CA GLU A 122 16.61 -9.43 -3.18
C GLU A 122 16.93 -8.67 -1.87
N LYS A 123 17.29 -7.37 -1.92
CA LYS A 123 17.77 -6.59 -0.75
C LYS A 123 17.02 -5.28 -0.57
N GLN A 124 15.76 -5.40 -0.17
CA GLN A 124 14.87 -4.26 -0.12
C GLN A 124 14.05 -4.17 1.16
N ASN A 125 13.78 -2.93 1.54
CA ASN A 125 12.86 -2.60 2.62
C ASN A 125 11.69 -1.80 2.04
N ILE A 126 10.52 -2.41 2.04
CA ILE A 126 9.27 -1.80 1.65
C ILE A 126 8.62 -1.25 2.92
N GLU A 127 8.23 0.01 2.90
CA GLU A 127 7.51 0.69 3.98
C GLU A 127 6.27 1.35 3.42
N LEU A 128 5.16 1.22 4.14
CA LEU A 128 3.89 1.84 3.80
C LEU A 128 3.23 2.40 5.06
N ARG A 129 2.60 3.56 4.96
CA ARG A 129 1.86 4.19 6.06
C ARG A 129 0.40 4.38 5.69
N LEU A 130 -0.47 3.72 6.42
CA LEU A 130 -1.92 3.86 6.32
C LEU A 130 -2.43 4.82 7.39
N HIS A 131 -3.36 5.69 7.01
CA HIS A 131 -4.06 6.56 7.94
C HIS A 131 -5.50 6.12 8.09
N LEU A 132 -5.87 5.74 9.32
CA LEU A 132 -7.20 5.33 9.71
C LEU A 132 -7.85 6.50 10.45
N ARG A 133 -8.95 7.04 9.95
CA ARG A 133 -9.66 8.16 10.59
C ARG A 133 -11.15 7.88 10.75
N LYS A 134 -11.78 8.45 11.78
CA LYS A 134 -13.25 8.47 11.87
C LYS A 134 -13.85 9.29 10.73
N THR A 135 -14.90 8.75 10.13
CA THR A 135 -15.81 9.50 9.24
C THR A 135 -16.51 10.57 10.08
N LYS A 136 -16.67 11.77 9.52
CA LYS A 136 -17.36 12.88 10.20
C LYS A 136 -18.87 12.69 10.16
#